data_AF-A0A6I6ARN3-F1
#
_entry.id   AF-A0A6I6ARN3-F1
#
_cell.length_a   1.000
_cell.length_b   1.000
_cell.length_c   1.000
_cell.angle_alpha   90.00
_cell.angle_beta   90.00
_cell.angle_gamma   90.00
#
_symmetry.space_group_name_H-M   'P 1'
#
loop_
_entity.id
_entity.type
_entity.pdbx_description
1 polymer ?
#
loop_
_entity_poly.entity_id
_entity_poly.type
_entity_poly.pdbx_seq_one_letter_code
_entity_poly.pdbx_strand_id
1 'polypeptide(L)'
;MVTFYERRTRAHIERVRRNLALLASEWACGEELLARGEVHDASKFEDAERVPYIWLTEYHRCRWRNIPFTYPDGMEARTQAAVRHHVSHNRHHPEFHDDPNEMTDVDLIEMVCDWTAMSEEFGQDGGSARGWAMKTIGERVAFNDEKTRFVFEVIEQLDRLRCEDQKP
;
A
#
# COMPACT_ATOMS: atom_id res chain seq x y z
N MET A 1 6.30 19.88 6.72
CA MET A 1 5.26 18.85 6.76
C MET A 1 4.67 18.61 5.38
N VAL A 2 3.94 19.56 4.80
CA VAL A 2 3.23 19.41 3.51
C VAL A 2 4.12 18.91 2.37
N THR A 3 5.23 19.60 2.06
CA THR A 3 6.14 19.18 0.97
C THR A 3 6.74 17.79 1.19
N PHE A 4 6.99 17.41 2.45
CA PHE A 4 7.49 16.08 2.78
C PHE A 4 6.41 15.01 2.54
N TYR A 5 5.18 15.29 2.98
CA TYR A 5 4.03 14.45 2.73
C TYR A 5 3.80 14.25 1.23
N GLU A 6 3.67 15.33 0.46
CA GLU A 6 3.41 15.23 -0.98
C GLU A 6 4.50 14.45 -1.71
N ARG A 7 5.78 14.70 -1.39
CA ARG A 7 6.89 13.97 -2.00
C ARG A 7 6.84 12.48 -1.65
N ARG A 8 6.62 12.14 -0.39
CA ARG A 8 6.57 10.74 0.08
C ARG A 8 5.38 10.00 -0.51
N THR A 9 4.18 10.58 -0.47
CA THR A 9 2.96 9.99 -1.02
C THR A 9 3.06 9.80 -2.53
N ARG A 10 3.58 10.78 -3.28
CA ARG A 10 3.83 10.60 -4.73
C ARG A 10 4.85 9.52 -5.02
N ALA A 11 5.93 9.43 -4.24
CA ALA A 11 6.91 8.36 -4.40
C ALA A 11 6.34 6.98 -4.08
N HIS A 12 5.45 6.86 -3.09
CA HIS A 12 4.70 5.63 -2.82
C HIS A 12 3.84 5.22 -4.02
N ILE A 13 2.96 6.12 -4.47
CA ILE A 13 2.07 5.88 -5.62
C ILE A 13 2.87 5.48 -6.87
N GLU A 14 4.01 6.13 -7.11
CA GLU A 14 4.86 5.78 -8.27
C GLU A 14 5.46 4.38 -8.15
N ARG A 15 5.88 3.95 -6.96
CA ARG A 15 6.35 2.57 -6.74
C ARG A 15 5.24 1.56 -6.99
N VAL A 16 4.02 1.83 -6.50
CA VAL A 16 2.85 0.97 -6.73
C VAL A 16 2.53 0.90 -8.23
N ARG A 17 2.49 2.03 -8.93
CA ARG A 17 2.28 2.11 -10.38
C ARG A 17 3.30 1.29 -11.17
N ARG A 18 4.59 1.44 -10.84
CA ARG A 18 5.65 0.66 -11.48
C ARG A 18 5.49 -0.84 -11.20
N ASN A 19 5.20 -1.23 -9.96
CA ASN A 19 5.02 -2.64 -9.60
C ASN A 19 3.81 -3.26 -10.31
N LEU A 20 2.69 -2.51 -10.40
CA LEU A 20 1.51 -2.90 -11.18
C LEU A 20 1.84 -3.03 -12.67
N ALA A 21 2.63 -2.12 -13.23
CA ALA A 21 3.02 -2.16 -14.64
C ALA A 21 3.88 -3.39 -14.98
N LEU A 22 4.78 -3.81 -14.08
CA LEU A 22 5.56 -5.04 -14.25
C LEU A 22 4.64 -6.27 -14.31
N LEU A 23 3.61 -6.32 -13.48
CA LEU A 23 2.66 -7.43 -13.46
C LEU A 23 1.63 -7.33 -14.59
N ALA A 24 1.32 -6.15 -15.10
CA ALA A 24 0.31 -5.96 -16.13
C ALA A 24 0.61 -6.75 -17.42
N SER A 25 1.87 -7.02 -17.75
CA SER A 25 2.24 -7.85 -18.90
C SER A 25 2.04 -9.35 -18.69
N GLU A 26 1.88 -9.79 -17.45
CA GLU A 26 1.85 -11.21 -17.07
C GLU A 26 0.44 -11.72 -16.78
N TRP A 27 -0.50 -10.81 -16.48
CA TRP A 27 -1.85 -11.14 -16.02
C TRP A 27 -2.91 -10.70 -17.04
N ALA A 28 -3.96 -11.51 -17.19
CA ALA A 28 -5.05 -11.22 -18.12
C ALA A 28 -5.79 -9.91 -17.79
N CYS A 29 -5.79 -9.49 -16.53
CA CYS A 29 -6.36 -8.23 -16.05
C CYS A 29 -5.39 -7.02 -16.18
N GLY A 30 -4.33 -7.12 -16.98
CA GLY A 30 -3.28 -6.10 -17.09
C GLY A 30 -3.76 -4.69 -17.38
N GLU A 31 -4.75 -4.51 -18.26
CA GLU A 31 -5.33 -3.19 -18.54
C GLU A 31 -6.00 -2.59 -17.30
N GLU A 32 -6.70 -3.41 -16.50
CA GLU A 32 -7.30 -2.95 -15.25
C GLU A 32 -6.21 -2.62 -14.21
N LEU A 33 -5.15 -3.41 -14.11
CA LEU A 33 -4.01 -3.12 -13.21
C LEU A 33 -3.37 -1.76 -13.51
N LEU A 34 -3.17 -1.43 -14.80
CA LEU A 34 -2.66 -0.12 -15.20
C LEU A 34 -3.63 1.00 -14.83
N ALA A 35 -4.93 0.81 -15.09
CA ALA A 35 -5.96 1.79 -14.73
C ALA A 35 -6.07 2.00 -13.21
N ARG A 36 -5.92 0.94 -12.41
CA ARG A 36 -5.89 0.99 -10.94
C ARG A 36 -4.68 1.80 -10.46
N GLY A 37 -3.51 1.60 -11.07
CA GLY A 37 -2.30 2.39 -10.75
C GLY A 37 -2.48 3.89 -10.95
N GLU A 38 -3.28 4.32 -11.94
CA GLU A 38 -3.56 5.76 -12.16
C GLU A 38 -4.30 6.43 -11.00
N VAL A 39 -5.17 5.66 -10.32
CA VAL A 39 -6.05 6.17 -9.27
C VAL A 39 -5.68 5.69 -7.87
N HIS A 40 -4.63 4.86 -7.75
CA HIS A 40 -4.16 4.35 -6.47
C HIS A 40 -3.88 5.50 -5.49
N ASP A 41 -4.48 5.42 -4.30
CA ASP A 41 -4.35 6.40 -3.22
C ASP A 41 -4.72 7.85 -3.59
N ALA A 42 -5.48 8.09 -4.67
CA ALA A 42 -5.87 9.44 -5.09
C ALA A 42 -6.60 10.22 -3.98
N SER A 43 -7.41 9.52 -3.18
CA SER A 43 -8.14 10.06 -2.02
C SER A 43 -7.23 10.74 -0.99
N LYS A 44 -5.94 10.39 -0.91
CA LYS A 44 -4.93 11.06 -0.07
C LYS A 44 -4.82 12.55 -0.38
N PHE A 45 -5.12 12.98 -1.60
CA PHE A 45 -5.05 14.39 -1.99
C PHE A 45 -6.36 15.16 -1.81
N GLU A 46 -7.42 14.51 -1.31
CA GLU A 46 -8.74 15.08 -1.06
C GLU A 46 -8.93 15.51 0.39
N ASP A 47 -9.92 16.36 0.65
CA ASP A 47 -10.10 17.02 1.97
C ASP A 47 -10.30 16.04 3.14
N ALA A 48 -10.92 14.88 2.87
CA ALA A 48 -11.16 13.85 3.89
C ALA A 48 -9.86 13.26 4.46
N GLU A 49 -8.82 13.13 3.65
CA GLU A 49 -7.58 12.46 4.04
C GLU A 49 -6.36 13.38 4.10
N ARG A 50 -6.27 14.39 3.22
CA ARG A 50 -5.05 15.14 2.98
C ARG A 50 -4.47 15.76 4.24
N VAL A 51 -5.25 16.59 4.94
CA VAL A 51 -4.76 17.28 6.14
C VAL A 51 -4.42 16.29 7.26
N PRO A 52 -5.27 15.32 7.63
CA PRO A 52 -4.91 14.32 8.63
C PRO A 52 -3.66 13.49 8.25
N TYR A 53 -3.51 13.09 6.98
CA TYR A 53 -2.33 12.32 6.54
C TYR A 53 -1.05 13.15 6.50
N ILE A 54 -1.11 14.48 6.29
CA ILE A 54 0.05 15.36 6.50
C ILE A 54 0.55 15.26 7.95
N TRP A 55 -0.37 15.27 8.91
CA TRP A 55 -0.03 15.14 10.34
C TRP A 55 0.44 13.73 10.70
N LEU A 56 -0.21 12.68 10.19
CA LEU A 56 0.22 11.30 10.39
C LEU A 56 1.63 11.05 9.84
N THR A 57 1.91 11.59 8.66
CA THR A 57 3.23 11.48 8.04
C THR A 57 4.29 12.23 8.85
N GLU A 58 3.95 13.38 9.41
CA GLU A 58 4.85 14.09 10.33
C GLU A 58 5.09 13.32 11.61
N TYR A 59 4.04 12.74 12.21
CA TYR A 59 4.15 11.89 13.39
C TYR A 59 5.16 10.75 13.16
N HIS A 60 5.04 10.02 12.05
CA HIS A 60 6.00 8.96 11.70
C HIS A 60 7.41 9.51 11.46
N ARG A 61 7.55 10.64 10.77
CA ARG A 61 8.84 11.28 10.53
C ARG A 61 9.54 11.70 11.82
N CYS A 62 8.80 12.28 12.77
CA CYS A 62 9.30 12.64 14.09
C CYS A 62 9.73 11.40 14.86
N ARG A 63 8.91 10.34 14.85
CA ARG A 63 9.24 9.06 15.50
C ARG A 63 10.53 8.45 14.98
N TRP A 64 10.75 8.40 13.66
CA TRP A 64 12.00 7.89 13.08
C TRP A 64 13.23 8.71 13.47
N ARG A 65 13.05 10.00 13.74
CA ARG A 65 14.13 10.92 14.13
C ARG A 65 14.28 11.07 15.63
N ASN A 66 13.52 10.32 16.43
CA ASN A 66 13.45 10.47 17.89
C ASN A 66 13.14 11.92 18.33
N ILE A 67 12.27 12.60 17.58
CA ILE A 67 11.79 13.96 17.89
C ILE A 67 10.45 13.84 18.61
N PRO A 68 10.27 14.43 19.81
CA PRO A 68 8.98 14.49 20.47
C PRO A 68 7.91 15.13 19.58
N PHE A 69 6.70 14.58 19.57
CA PHE A 69 5.60 15.06 18.75
C PHE A 69 4.28 14.95 19.51
N THR A 70 3.46 15.99 19.39
CA THR A 70 2.08 16.01 19.90
C THR A 70 1.18 16.51 18.78
N TYR A 71 0.08 15.81 18.54
CA TYR A 71 -0.94 16.27 17.62
C TYR A 71 -1.60 17.57 18.13
N PRO A 72 -2.00 18.49 17.24
CA PRO A 72 -2.94 19.55 17.61
C PRO A 72 -4.26 18.98 18.15
N ASP A 73 -4.99 19.78 18.93
CA ASP A 73 -6.27 19.37 19.51
C ASP A 73 -7.24 18.80 18.45
N GLY A 74 -7.76 17.61 18.73
CA GLY A 74 -8.67 16.87 17.86
C GLY A 74 -8.03 16.26 16.60
N MET A 75 -6.76 16.54 16.30
CA MET A 75 -6.13 16.05 15.08
C MET A 75 -5.86 14.55 15.10
N GLU A 76 -5.55 13.96 16.26
CA GLU A 76 -5.37 12.51 16.37
C GLU A 76 -6.65 11.74 15.97
N ALA A 77 -7.80 12.19 16.47
CA ALA A 77 -9.10 11.60 16.12
C ALA A 77 -9.40 11.74 14.62
N ARG A 78 -9.06 12.89 14.02
CA ARG A 78 -9.19 13.12 12.57
C ARG A 78 -8.26 12.21 11.77
N THR A 79 -7.04 11.98 12.23
CA THR A 79 -6.09 11.04 11.61
C THR A 79 -6.63 9.62 11.65
N GLN A 80 -7.17 9.17 12.78
CA GLN A 80 -7.80 7.85 12.87
C GLN A 80 -9.02 7.73 11.94
N ALA A 81 -9.84 8.78 11.84
CA ALA A 81 -10.97 8.82 10.91
C ALA A 81 -10.53 8.75 9.44
N ALA A 82 -9.47 9.47 9.07
CA ALA A 82 -8.90 9.43 7.72
C ALA A 82 -8.30 8.06 7.38
N VAL A 83 -7.63 7.39 8.33
CA VAL A 83 -7.14 6.01 8.13
C VAL A 83 -8.30 5.06 7.88
N ARG A 84 -9.38 5.16 8.67
CA ARG A 84 -10.59 4.35 8.45
C ARG A 84 -11.24 4.64 7.10
N HIS A 85 -11.39 5.92 6.73
CA HIS A 85 -11.89 6.32 5.41
C HIS A 85 -11.08 5.65 4.31
N HIS A 86 -9.75 5.76 4.38
CA HIS A 86 -8.85 5.19 3.39
C HIS A 86 -9.02 3.68 3.19
N VAL A 87 -8.92 2.90 4.27
CA VAL A 87 -8.98 1.43 4.16
C VAL A 87 -10.38 0.91 3.80
N SER A 88 -11.44 1.69 4.08
CA SER A 88 -12.83 1.33 3.75
C SER A 88 -13.32 1.84 2.39
N HIS A 89 -12.56 2.68 1.68
CA HIS A 89 -12.94 3.25 0.37
C HIS A 89 -12.03 2.80 -0.78
N ASN A 90 -10.96 2.07 -0.48
CA ASN A 90 -10.01 1.61 -1.48
C ASN A 90 -9.96 0.08 -1.48
N ARG A 91 -10.50 -0.53 -2.54
CA ARG A 91 -10.70 -1.98 -2.68
C ARG A 91 -9.43 -2.86 -2.60
N HIS A 92 -8.23 -2.28 -2.69
CA HIS A 92 -6.99 -3.03 -2.43
C HIS A 92 -6.73 -3.24 -0.93
N HIS A 93 -7.46 -2.58 -0.03
CA HIS A 93 -7.41 -2.87 1.40
C HIS A 93 -8.46 -3.95 1.74
N PRO A 94 -8.08 -4.98 2.52
CA PRO A 94 -9.02 -5.99 3.00
C PRO A 94 -10.25 -5.41 3.73
N GLU A 95 -10.09 -4.31 4.46
CA GLU A 95 -11.15 -3.64 5.22
C GLU A 95 -12.21 -2.94 4.37
N PHE A 96 -12.01 -2.84 3.05
CA PHE A 96 -13.06 -2.41 2.11
C PHE A 96 -14.13 -3.49 1.94
N HIS A 97 -13.77 -4.76 2.12
CA HIS A 97 -14.62 -5.91 1.85
C HIS A 97 -15.27 -6.41 3.15
N ASP A 98 -16.51 -6.89 3.05
CA ASP A 98 -17.19 -7.50 4.19
C ASP A 98 -16.48 -8.80 4.63
N ASP A 99 -15.98 -9.56 3.65
CA ASP A 99 -15.04 -10.66 3.84
C ASP A 99 -13.79 -10.43 2.96
N PRO A 100 -12.56 -10.42 3.52
CA PRO A 100 -11.33 -10.26 2.72
C PRO A 100 -11.17 -11.33 1.63
N ASN A 101 -11.87 -12.47 1.73
CA ASN A 101 -11.88 -13.50 0.69
C ASN A 101 -12.69 -13.13 -0.56
N GLU A 102 -13.44 -12.02 -0.53
CA GLU A 102 -14.16 -11.47 -1.68
C GLU A 102 -13.27 -10.57 -2.57
N MET A 103 -12.05 -10.24 -2.11
CA MET A 103 -11.06 -9.52 -2.91
C MET A 103 -10.84 -10.23 -4.25
N THR A 104 -10.97 -9.48 -5.34
CA THR A 104 -10.66 -9.99 -6.68
C THR A 104 -9.16 -10.14 -6.88
N ASP A 105 -8.76 -10.83 -7.95
CA ASP A 105 -7.34 -10.97 -8.29
C ASP A 105 -6.67 -9.59 -8.47
N VAL A 106 -7.38 -8.63 -9.08
CA VAL A 106 -6.90 -7.23 -9.23
C VAL A 106 -6.68 -6.57 -7.88
N ASP A 107 -7.58 -6.77 -6.91
CA ASP A 107 -7.47 -6.21 -5.56
C ASP A 107 -6.24 -6.74 -4.83
N LEU A 108 -6.05 -8.06 -4.89
CA LEU A 108 -4.93 -8.74 -4.24
C LEU A 108 -3.60 -8.38 -4.89
N ILE A 109 -3.56 -8.26 -6.22
CA ILE A 109 -2.37 -7.82 -6.94
C ILE A 109 -1.99 -6.39 -6.53
N GLU A 110 -2.94 -5.46 -6.51
CA GLU A 110 -2.68 -4.09 -6.07
C GLU A 110 -2.26 -4.02 -4.60
N MET A 111 -2.88 -4.81 -3.72
CA MET A 111 -2.49 -4.93 -2.31
C MET A 111 -1.03 -5.40 -2.18
N VAL A 112 -0.62 -6.40 -2.96
CA VAL A 112 0.77 -6.86 -2.98
C VAL A 112 1.71 -5.75 -3.47
N CYS A 113 1.32 -5.00 -4.50
CA CYS A 113 2.10 -3.87 -4.99
C CYS A 113 2.23 -2.74 -3.96
N ASP A 114 1.18 -2.45 -3.20
CA ASP A 114 1.16 -1.50 -2.08
C ASP A 114 2.13 -1.91 -0.97
N TRP A 115 2.02 -3.17 -0.51
CA TRP A 115 2.93 -3.70 0.51
C TRP A 115 4.38 -3.73 0.03
N THR A 116 4.61 -4.06 -1.23
CA THR A 116 5.95 -4.06 -1.85
C THR A 116 6.51 -2.65 -1.88
N ALA A 117 5.72 -1.63 -2.27
CA ALA A 117 6.15 -0.24 -2.29
C ALA A 117 6.58 0.27 -0.90
N MET A 118 5.91 -0.18 0.17
CA MET A 118 6.30 0.10 1.55
C MET A 118 7.62 -0.59 1.94
N SER A 119 7.81 -1.86 1.58
CA SER A 119 9.08 -2.57 1.79
C SER A 119 10.25 -1.90 1.05
N GLU A 120 10.02 -1.44 -0.18
CA GLU A 120 10.97 -0.68 -0.98
C GLU A 120 11.34 0.66 -0.32
N GLU A 121 10.37 1.39 0.21
CA GLU A 121 10.62 2.66 0.89
C GLU A 121 11.52 2.48 2.12
N PHE A 122 11.32 1.42 2.89
CA PHE A 122 12.06 1.18 4.13
C PHE A 122 13.32 0.32 3.96
N GLY A 123 13.60 -0.17 2.75
CA GLY A 123 14.71 -1.09 2.49
C GLY A 123 14.58 -2.39 3.29
N GLN A 124 13.34 -2.87 3.50
CA GLN A 124 13.04 -4.08 4.26
C GLN A 124 12.93 -5.27 3.32
N ASP A 125 13.44 -6.43 3.74
CA ASP A 125 13.29 -7.70 3.04
C ASP A 125 13.67 -7.64 1.54
N GLY A 126 14.69 -6.83 1.18
CA GLY A 126 15.09 -6.64 -0.22
C GLY A 126 14.06 -5.91 -1.08
N GLY A 127 13.09 -5.24 -0.47
CA GLY A 127 11.94 -4.63 -1.13
C GLY A 127 10.80 -5.61 -1.39
N SER A 128 10.84 -6.84 -0.89
CA SER A 128 9.75 -7.82 -1.02
C SER A 128 8.67 -7.60 0.04
N ALA A 129 7.40 -7.83 -0.34
CA ALA A 129 6.29 -7.85 0.61
C ALA A 129 6.22 -9.14 1.45
N ARG A 130 7.04 -10.15 1.16
CA ARG A 130 6.94 -11.49 1.77
C ARG A 130 6.94 -11.46 3.30
N GLY A 131 7.88 -10.75 3.90
CA GLY A 131 8.01 -10.68 5.36
C GLY A 131 6.83 -9.96 6.02
N TRP A 132 6.20 -9.01 5.33
CA TRP A 132 4.98 -8.36 5.78
C TRP A 132 3.76 -9.28 5.66
N ALA A 133 3.62 -9.98 4.52
CA ALA A 133 2.54 -10.94 4.30
C ALA A 133 2.54 -12.04 5.37
N MET A 134 3.70 -12.61 5.70
CA MET A 134 3.85 -13.65 6.75
C MET A 134 3.45 -13.17 8.15
N LYS A 135 3.53 -11.87 8.44
CA LYS A 135 3.16 -11.28 9.73
C LYS A 135 1.69 -10.86 9.81
N THR A 136 1.04 -10.72 8.66
CA THR A 136 -0.26 -10.06 8.52
C THR A 136 -1.36 -11.05 8.18
N ILE A 137 -1.10 -11.98 7.27
CA ILE A 137 -2.05 -13.02 6.88
C ILE A 137 -2.22 -14.00 8.05
N GLY A 138 -3.47 -14.29 8.41
CA GLY A 138 -3.83 -15.14 9.55
C GLY A 138 -3.88 -14.42 10.91
N GLU A 139 -3.17 -13.30 11.05
CA GLU A 139 -3.16 -12.48 12.28
C GLU A 139 -4.07 -11.26 12.18
N ARG A 140 -3.99 -10.53 11.07
CA ARG A 140 -4.75 -9.29 10.82
C ARG A 140 -5.70 -9.42 9.65
N VAL A 141 -5.35 -10.23 8.65
CA VAL A 141 -6.15 -10.45 7.45
C VAL A 141 -6.46 -11.93 7.35
N ALA A 142 -7.75 -12.27 7.46
CA ALA A 142 -8.24 -13.64 7.52
C ALA A 142 -8.47 -14.23 6.11
N PHE A 143 -7.41 -14.27 5.29
CA PHE A 143 -7.47 -14.98 4.01
C PHE A 143 -7.54 -16.49 4.22
N ASN A 144 -8.33 -17.15 3.38
CA ASN A 144 -8.36 -18.59 3.23
C ASN A 144 -7.10 -19.09 2.49
N ASP A 145 -6.96 -20.40 2.35
CA ASP A 145 -5.78 -21.02 1.74
C ASP A 145 -5.60 -20.61 0.26
N GLU A 146 -6.69 -20.40 -0.47
CA GLU A 146 -6.67 -19.99 -1.88
C GLU A 146 -6.10 -18.57 -2.03
N LYS A 147 -6.67 -17.62 -1.29
CA LYS A 147 -6.24 -16.21 -1.30
C LYS A 147 -4.83 -16.06 -0.76
N THR A 148 -4.48 -16.82 0.29
CA THR A 148 -3.13 -16.85 0.83
C THR A 148 -2.13 -17.34 -0.22
N ARG A 149 -2.42 -18.45 -0.90
CA ARG A 149 -1.55 -18.99 -1.96
C ARG A 149 -1.38 -17.99 -3.09
N PHE A 150 -2.48 -17.39 -3.54
CA PHE A 150 -2.47 -16.38 -4.61
C PHE A 150 -1.58 -15.18 -4.24
N VAL A 151 -1.72 -14.63 -3.03
CA VAL A 151 -0.90 -13.51 -2.56
C VAL A 151 0.59 -13.86 -2.60
N PHE A 152 0.98 -15.04 -2.13
CA PHE A 152 2.39 -15.45 -2.18
C PHE A 152 2.90 -15.71 -3.60
N GLU A 153 2.06 -16.21 -4.51
CA GLU A 153 2.39 -16.36 -5.93
C GLU A 153 2.66 -15.01 -6.60
N VAL A 154 1.81 -14.01 -6.37
CA VAL A 154 2.01 -12.65 -6.90
C VAL A 154 3.28 -12.02 -6.33
N ILE A 155 3.56 -12.20 -5.03
CA ILE A 155 4.80 -11.72 -4.40
C ILE A 155 6.02 -12.34 -5.10
N GLU A 156 6.04 -13.66 -5.27
CA GLU A 156 7.17 -14.36 -5.89
C GLU A 156 7.38 -13.94 -7.35
N GLN A 157 6.30 -13.74 -8.11
CA GLN A 157 6.38 -13.24 -9.48
C GLN A 157 6.90 -11.80 -9.55
N LEU A 158 6.38 -10.90 -8.70
CA LEU A 158 6.81 -9.50 -8.67
C LEU A 158 8.28 -9.38 -8.25
N ASP A 159 8.72 -10.16 -7.26
CA ASP A 159 10.13 -10.20 -6.84
C ASP A 159 11.05 -10.63 -7.99
N ARG A 160 10.65 -11.63 -8.78
CA ARG A 160 11.37 -12.06 -9.98
C ARG A 160 11.45 -10.94 -11.03
N LEU A 161 10.33 -10.32 -11.37
CA LEU A 161 10.27 -9.27 -12.40
C LEU A 161 11.09 -8.04 -12.00
N ARG A 162 11.03 -7.62 -10.74
CA ARG A 162 11.83 -6.51 -10.21
C ARG A 162 13.34 -6.81 -10.28
N CYS A 163 13.75 -8.06 -10.09
CA CYS A 163 15.15 -8.47 -10.27
C CYS A 163 15.60 -8.45 -11.75
N GLU A 164 14.69 -8.72 -12.68
CA GLU A 164 14.97 -8.71 -14.12
C GLU A 164 15.05 -7.29 -14.68
N ASP A 165 14.15 -6.40 -14.24
CA ASP A 165 14.09 -4.98 -14.64
C ASP A 165 15.33 -4.17 -14.18
N GLN A 166 15.97 -4.60 -13.09
CA GLN A 166 17.17 -3.95 -12.54
C GLN A 166 18.49 -4.42 -13.17
N LYS A 167 18.45 -5.29 -14.20
CA LYS A 167 19.67 -5.70 -14.93
C LYS A 167 20.11 -4.60 -15.92
N PRO A 168 21.42 -4.31 -16.00
CA PRO A 168 21.97 -3.24 -16.82
C PRO A 168 21.82 -3.47 -18.33
#